data_AF-A0A919K262-F1
#
_entry.id   AF-A0A919K262-F1
#
_cell.length_a   1.000
_cell.length_b   1.000
_cell.length_c   1.000
_cell.angle_alpha   90.00
_cell.angle_beta   90.00
_cell.angle_gamma   90.00
#
_symmetry.space_group_name_H-M   'P 1'
#
loop_
_entity.id
_entity.type
_entity.pdbx_description
1 polymer ?
#
loop_
_entity_poly.entity_id
_entity_poly.type
_entity_poly.pdbx_seq_one_letter_code
_entity_poly.pdbx_strand_id
1 'polypeptide(L)'
;MSGDWNGAWAAALDELELDVAQIETMLADEHRHAETPPASLWKPPTELGALPLELRPRADEILTRQLRAAEELGRRLTANRQQMAMTARMETGEANKRPVYVDRAM
;
A
#
# COMPACT_ATOMS: atom_id res chain seq x y z
N MET A 1 -25.14 5.31 29.07
CA MET A 1 -24.95 4.05 28.32
C MET A 1 -24.68 4.26 26.83
N SER A 2 -25.26 5.24 26.13
CA SER A 2 -24.92 5.52 24.72
C SER A 2 -23.50 6.08 24.50
N GLY A 3 -22.94 6.73 25.53
CA GLY A 3 -21.57 7.27 25.48
C GLY A 3 -20.48 6.19 25.40
N ASP A 4 -20.67 5.06 26.08
CA ASP A 4 -19.68 3.97 26.11
C ASP A 4 -19.55 3.30 24.73
N TRP A 5 -20.68 3.12 24.05
CA TRP A 5 -20.74 2.60 22.68
C TRP A 5 -20.13 3.54 21.65
N ASN A 6 -20.47 4.84 21.70
CA ASN A 6 -19.89 5.84 20.80
C ASN A 6 -18.39 5.98 21.03
N GLY A 7 -17.95 6.00 22.30
CA GLY A 7 -16.54 6.04 22.67
C GLY A 7 -15.77 4.81 22.21
N ALA A 8 -16.36 3.61 22.29
CA ALA A 8 -15.74 2.40 21.78
C ALA A 8 -15.57 2.41 20.25
N TRP A 9 -16.56 2.93 19.51
CA TRP A 9 -16.43 3.13 18.07
C TRP A 9 -15.38 4.17 17.72
N ALA A 10 -15.32 5.28 18.46
CA ALA A 10 -14.29 6.30 18.26
C ALA A 10 -12.89 5.72 18.48
N ALA A 11 -12.68 4.93 19.55
CA ALA A 11 -11.41 4.28 19.83
C ALA A 11 -11.01 3.27 18.74
N ALA A 12 -11.97 2.50 18.21
CA ALA A 12 -11.71 1.58 17.10
C ALA A 12 -11.32 2.30 15.81
N LEU A 13 -11.92 3.48 15.55
CA LEU A 13 -11.53 4.33 14.42
C LEU A 13 -10.18 5.02 14.65
N ASP A 14 -9.82 5.35 15.88
CA ASP A 14 -8.50 5.90 16.22
C ASP A 14 -7.37 4.89 15.93
N GLU A 15 -7.57 3.62 16.32
CA GLU A 15 -6.62 2.53 15.99
C GLU A 15 -6.48 2.35 14.48
N LEU A 16 -7.60 2.33 13.76
CA LEU A 16 -7.59 2.22 12.30
C LEU A 16 -6.88 3.39 11.61
N GLU A 17 -7.09 4.60 12.12
CA GLU A 17 -6.45 5.81 11.59
C GLU A 17 -4.93 5.80 11.83
N LEU A 18 -4.49 5.30 12.99
CA LEU A 18 -3.07 5.13 13.30
C LEU A 18 -2.39 4.16 12.33
N ASP A 19 -3.02 3.01 12.06
CA ASP A 19 -2.53 2.02 11.09
C ASP A 19 -2.40 2.63 9.68
N VAL A 20 -3.40 3.39 9.25
CA VAL A 20 -3.38 4.08 7.95
C VAL A 20 -2.24 5.10 7.87
N ALA A 21 -2.07 5.92 8.91
CA ALA A 21 -0.99 6.90 8.98
C ALA A 21 0.39 6.24 8.94
N GLN A 22 0.55 5.07 9.58
CA GLN A 22 1.79 4.30 9.52
C GLN A 22 2.09 3.82 8.09
N ILE A 23 1.09 3.28 7.39
CA ILE A 23 1.23 2.85 5.98
C ILE A 23 1.56 4.03 5.07
N GLU A 24 0.85 5.15 5.21
CA GLU A 24 1.12 6.37 4.44
C GLU A 24 2.54 6.90 4.67
N THR A 25 3.01 6.86 5.91
CA THR A 25 4.39 7.24 6.26
C THR A 25 5.43 6.29 5.64
N MET A 26 5.15 4.99 5.63
CA MET A 26 6.01 4.01 4.95
C MET A 26 6.05 4.21 3.44
N LEU A 27 4.91 4.60 2.83
CA LEU A 27 4.85 4.94 1.42
C LEU A 27 5.58 6.26 1.13
N ALA A 28 5.51 7.25 2.01
CA ALA A 28 6.24 8.51 1.82
C ALA A 28 7.77 8.30 1.85
N ASP A 29 8.26 7.41 2.72
CA ASP A 29 9.69 7.16 2.89
C ASP A 29 10.22 6.05 1.97
N GLU A 30 10.47 6.39 0.70
CA GLU A 30 10.95 5.49 -0.35
C GLU A 30 12.29 4.77 -0.03
N HIS A 31 13.12 5.35 0.86
CA HIS A 31 14.46 4.86 1.19
C HIS A 31 14.55 3.99 2.44
N ARG A 32 13.48 3.86 3.23
CA ARG A 32 13.55 2.97 4.40
C ARG A 32 13.42 1.53 3.93
N HIS A 33 14.54 0.79 3.98
CA HIS A 33 14.54 -0.65 4.24
C HIS A 33 13.98 -0.92 5.65
N ALA A 34 12.76 -0.45 5.92
CA ALA A 34 12.06 -0.85 7.11
C ALA A 34 11.63 -2.29 6.89
N GLU A 35 12.03 -3.19 7.80
CA GLU A 35 11.30 -4.44 7.99
C GLU A 35 9.82 -4.07 8.03
N THR A 36 9.05 -4.59 7.06
CA THR A 36 7.60 -4.37 7.03
C THR A 36 7.08 -4.87 8.37
N PRO A 37 6.54 -3.99 9.24
CA PRO A 37 5.98 -4.43 10.50
C PRO A 37 4.92 -5.48 10.20
N PRO A 38 4.81 -6.54 11.00
CA PRO A 38 3.74 -7.52 10.82
C PRO A 38 2.42 -6.76 10.87
N ALA A 39 1.73 -6.68 9.74
CA ALA A 39 0.44 -6.03 9.67
C ALA A 39 -0.54 -6.85 10.50
N SER A 40 -0.91 -6.33 11.68
CA SER A 40 -2.07 -6.85 12.39
C SER A 40 -3.27 -6.64 11.48
N LEU A 41 -3.97 -7.71 11.12
CA LEU A 41 -5.19 -7.59 10.34
C LEU A 41 -6.24 -6.94 11.25
N TRP A 42 -6.51 -5.65 11.01
CA TRP A 42 -7.57 -4.94 11.73
C TRP A 42 -8.89 -5.71 11.59
N LYS A 43 -9.52 -6.00 12.73
CA LYS A 43 -10.81 -6.69 12.79
C LYS A 43 -11.85 -5.70 13.28
N PRO A 44 -12.91 -5.43 12.51
CA PRO A 44 -13.96 -4.54 12.96
C PRO A 44 -14.61 -5.12 14.23
N PRO A 45 -14.86 -4.30 15.25
CA PRO A 45 -15.50 -4.78 16.47
C PRO A 45 -16.96 -5.18 16.18
N THR A 46 -17.25 -6.49 16.11
CA THR A 46 -18.60 -7.00 15.80
C THR A 46 -19.59 -6.80 16.93
N GLU A 47 -19.09 -6.74 18.17
CA GLU A 47 -19.91 -6.62 19.38
C GLU A 47 -20.36 -5.18 19.65
N LEU A 48 -19.85 -4.21 18.89
CA LEU A 48 -20.22 -2.81 19.05
C LEU A 48 -21.52 -2.44 18.34
N GLY A 49 -22.28 -3.35 17.71
CA GLY A 49 -23.52 -2.96 17.03
C GLY A 49 -23.30 -1.99 15.85
N ALA A 50 -24.30 -1.19 15.47
CA ALA A 50 -24.18 -0.30 14.30
C ALA A 50 -23.13 0.81 14.50
N LEU A 51 -22.65 1.44 13.42
CA LEU A 51 -21.80 2.64 13.51
C LEU A 51 -22.67 3.87 13.83
N PRO A 52 -22.30 4.73 14.79
CA PRO A 52 -22.96 6.01 15.03
C PRO A 52 -22.91 6.92 13.78
N LEU A 53 -24.04 7.54 13.42
CA LEU A 53 -24.14 8.43 12.24
C LEU A 53 -23.17 9.61 12.28
N GLU A 54 -22.82 10.09 13.48
CA GLU A 54 -21.87 11.19 13.68
C GLU A 54 -20.43 10.81 13.27
N LEU A 55 -20.07 9.53 13.40
CA LEU A 55 -18.75 9.00 13.06
C LEU A 55 -18.64 8.58 11.58
N ARG A 56 -19.77 8.53 10.86
CA ARG A 56 -19.81 8.11 9.47
C ARG A 56 -18.89 8.93 8.55
N PRO A 57 -18.87 10.28 8.59
CA PRO A 57 -17.98 11.06 7.75
C PRO A 57 -16.49 10.73 7.99
N ARG A 58 -16.14 10.51 9.27
CA ARG A 58 -14.78 10.12 9.66
C ARG A 58 -14.41 8.74 9.13
N ALA A 59 -15.32 7.77 9.25
CA ALA A 59 -15.10 6.42 8.71
C ALA A 59 -14.94 6.43 7.18
N ASP A 60 -15.73 7.24 6.46
CA ASP A 60 -15.65 7.39 5.01
C ASP A 60 -14.29 8.02 4.57
N GLU A 61 -13.79 8.98 5.35
CA GLU A 61 -12.46 9.58 5.13
C GLU A 61 -11.33 8.56 5.30
N ILE A 62 -11.37 7.78 6.40
CA ILE A 62 -10.40 6.72 6.66
C ILE A 62 -10.42 5.69 5.52
N LEU A 63 -11.60 5.25 5.08
CA LEU A 63 -11.74 4.31 3.97
C LEU A 63 -11.16 4.87 2.66
N THR A 64 -11.40 6.15 2.39
CA THR A 64 -10.84 6.82 1.19
C THR A 64 -9.31 6.81 1.21
N ARG A 65 -8.71 7.08 2.36
CA ARG A 65 -7.25 7.02 2.55
C ARG A 65 -6.71 5.61 2.38
N GLN A 66 -7.37 4.61 2.94
CA GLN A 66 -7.02 3.19 2.77
C GLN A 66 -6.99 2.76 1.30
N LEU A 67 -8.01 3.14 0.52
CA LEU A 67 -8.08 2.81 -0.90
C LEU A 67 -6.94 3.47 -1.68
N ARG A 68 -6.60 4.72 -1.38
CA ARG A 68 -5.46 5.42 -1.99
C ARG A 68 -4.14 4.75 -1.66
N ALA A 69 -3.93 4.37 -0.39
CA ALA A 69 -2.71 3.67 0.03
C ALA A 69 -2.59 2.29 -0.64
N ALA A 70 -3.68 1.53 -0.74
CA ALA A 70 -3.72 0.24 -1.41
C ALA A 70 -3.42 0.36 -2.91
N GLU A 71 -3.97 1.38 -3.57
CA GLU A 71 -3.68 1.66 -4.99
C GLU A 71 -2.20 1.98 -5.21
N GLU A 72 -1.63 2.85 -4.37
CA GLU A 72 -0.21 3.22 -4.45
C GLU A 72 0.71 2.03 -4.19
N LEU A 73 0.38 1.19 -3.20
CA LEU A 73 1.11 -0.05 -2.93
C LEU A 73 1.11 -0.99 -4.15
N GLY A 74 -0.05 -1.15 -4.81
CA GLY A 74 -0.18 -1.96 -6.02
C GLY A 74 0.65 -1.43 -7.20
N ARG A 75 0.69 -0.11 -7.38
CA ARG A 75 1.53 0.54 -8.40
C ARG A 75 3.02 0.29 -8.15
N ARG A 76 3.48 0.46 -6.91
CA ARG A 76 4.89 0.24 -6.53
C ARG A 76 5.32 -1.21 -6.67
N LEU A 77 4.48 -2.16 -6.25
CA LEU A 77 4.76 -3.59 -6.44
C LEU A 77 4.93 -3.95 -7.93
N THR A 78 4.13 -3.33 -8.79
CA THR A 78 4.22 -3.54 -10.25
C THR A 78 5.50 -2.94 -10.82
N ALA A 79 5.85 -1.71 -10.44
CA ALA A 79 7.10 -1.06 -10.85
C ALA A 79 8.35 -1.84 -10.39
N ASN A 80 8.35 -2.30 -9.14
CA ASN A 80 9.45 -3.11 -8.58
C ASN A 80 9.65 -4.41 -9.36
N ARG A 81 8.57 -5.13 -9.71
CA ARG A 81 8.65 -6.35 -10.55
C ARG A 81 9.22 -6.07 -11.94
N GLN A 82 8.86 -4.95 -12.56
CA GLN A 82 9.42 -4.56 -13.86
C GLN A 82 10.92 -4.25 -13.77
N GLN A 83 11.35 -3.55 -12.72
CA GLN A 83 12.76 -3.28 -12.46
C GLN A 83 13.56 -4.57 -12.23
N MET A 84 13.03 -5.52 -11.45
CA MET A 84 13.66 -6.83 -11.25
C MET A 84 13.80 -7.60 -12.58
N ALA A 85 12.77 -7.58 -13.43
CA ALA A 85 12.82 -8.24 -14.73
C ALA A 85 13.85 -7.60 -15.68
N MET A 86 14.00 -6.28 -15.65
CA MET A 86 15.01 -5.56 -16.44
C MET A 86 16.42 -5.84 -15.93
N THR A 87 16.62 -5.85 -14.61
CA THR A 87 17.90 -6.16 -13.98
C THR A 87 18.32 -7.60 -14.28
N ALA A 88 17.40 -8.57 -14.15
CA ALA A 88 17.67 -9.97 -14.49
C ALA A 88 18.07 -10.17 -15.96
N ARG A 89 17.47 -9.41 -16.89
CA ARG A 89 17.86 -9.42 -18.32
C ARG A 89 19.26 -8.87 -18.55
N MET A 90 19.67 -7.85 -17.81
CA MET A 90 21.01 -7.29 -17.86
C MET A 90 22.04 -8.27 -17.29
N GLU A 91 21.75 -8.88 -16.13
CA GLU A 91 22.63 -9.87 -15.47
C GLU A 91 22.81 -11.14 -16.29
N THR A 92 21.75 -11.62 -16.95
CA THR A 92 21.79 -12.83 -17.79
C THR A 92 22.54 -12.59 -19.11
N GLY A 93 22.89 -11.34 -19.45
CA GLY A 93 23.62 -11.02 -20.67
C GLY A 93 22.82 -11.26 -21.96
N GLU A 94 21.49 -11.40 -21.87
CA GLU A 94 20.57 -11.57 -23.01
C GLU A 94 20.37 -10.24 -23.77
N ALA A 95 21.44 -9.45 -23.92
CA ALA A 95 21.58 -8.56 -25.05
C ALA A 95 21.99 -9.45 -26.22
N ASN A 96 21.00 -10.10 -26.84
CA ASN A 96 21.20 -10.93 -28.03
C ASN A 96 21.61 -10.01 -29.21
N LYS A 97 22.85 -9.50 -29.17
CA LYS A 97 23.51 -8.79 -30.25
C LYS A 97 23.94 -9.84 -31.26
N ARG A 98 22.99 -10.35 -32.05
CA ARG A 98 23.35 -10.96 -33.33
C ARG A 98 24.05 -9.87 -34.14
N PRO A 99 25.35 -10.02 -34.48
CA PRO A 99 26.01 -9.05 -35.34
C PRO A 99 25.34 -9.12 -36.72
N VAL A 100 24.73 -8.01 -37.15
CA VAL A 100 24.25 -7.86 -38.52
C VAL A 100 25.38 -7.23 -39.31
N TYR A 101 25.96 -8.00 -40.23
CA TYR A 101 26.93 -7.47 -41.18
C TYR A 101 26.18 -6.64 -42.23
N VAL A 102 26.53 -5.35 -42.34
CA VAL A 102 26.03 -4.48 -43.40
C VAL A 102 27.03 -4.55 -44.55
N ASP A 103 26.65 -5.21 -45.63
CA ASP A 103 27.46 -5.24 -46.84
C ASP A 103 27.34 -3.87 -47.53
N ARG A 104 28.40 -3.06 -47.46
CA ARG A 104 28.46 -1.80 -48.19
C ARG A 104 29.04 -2.09 -49.58
N ALA A 105 28.13 -2.19 -50.55
CA ALA A 105 28.52 -2.08 -51.96
C ALA A 105 29.03 -0.66 -52.26
N MET A 106 30.05 -0.64 -53.12
CA MET A 106 30.97 0.43 -53.51
C MET A 106 30.33 1.80 -53.79
#